data_AF-A0A969NBD1-F1
#
_entry.id   AF-A0A969NBD1-F1
#
_cell.length_a   1.000
_cell.length_b   1.000
_cell.length_c   1.000
_cell.angle_alpha   90.00
_cell.angle_beta   90.00
_cell.angle_gamma   90.00
#
_symmetry.space_group_name_H-M   'P 1'
#
loop_
_entity.id
_entity.type
_entity.pdbx_description
1 polymer ?
#
loop_
_entity_poly.entity_id
_entity_poly.type
_entity_poly.pdbx_seq_one_letter_code
_entity_poly.pdbx_strand_id
1 'polypeptide(L)'
;MQQILPKQTMEEEVIRGLKKKIKYKEVVRSLTEGLDRSELQSLLLDVFQKKAAQISPTTLFGNYKTNRFVSHSPLDPLLISKFDVIAFELLPDEFKRIELSPVSPLGSCSSIATVSQDKVISASRNVEVTSDATNILALEAALLRKNIIVEAHNISNDIHLAASHRVIRTQLFENEKFTPHFKLFNLCSAGRDKGDKVFEIEVAILHIEYYISLLYKVLDLKKIRQITIRLLNFNKGNELLKGGILKHFANQEYEKIHFMVDQKDVNGINYYEELRIMINVTNSQNQTFHLVDGGYTDWTRKILSDKKERLLTSCIGTELLLKTMDLSDF
;
A
#
# COMPACT_ATOMS: atom_id res chain seq x y z
N MET A 1 12.64 2.91 -15.63
CA MET A 1 11.94 4.20 -15.57
C MET A 1 10.58 3.99 -16.21
N GLN A 2 9.48 4.06 -15.47
CA GLN A 2 8.14 3.80 -16.03
C GLN A 2 7.38 5.12 -16.12
N GLN A 3 6.97 5.49 -17.33
CA GLN A 3 6.48 6.82 -17.67
C GLN A 3 5.00 6.96 -17.25
N ILE A 4 4.70 7.97 -16.43
CA ILE A 4 3.33 8.30 -16.02
C ILE A 4 2.74 9.22 -17.09
N LEU A 5 1.57 8.88 -17.64
CA LEU A 5 0.87 9.73 -18.63
C LEU A 5 0.37 11.04 -18.00
N PRO A 6 0.43 12.19 -18.71
CA PRO A 6 0.00 13.49 -18.17
C PRO A 6 -1.52 13.56 -17.98
N LYS A 7 -1.97 13.70 -16.72
CA LYS A 7 -3.38 13.77 -16.30
C LYS A 7 -3.99 15.19 -16.39
N GLN A 8 -3.17 16.23 -16.34
CA GLN A 8 -3.59 17.62 -16.09
C GLN A 8 -4.46 18.24 -17.21
N THR A 9 -4.21 17.94 -18.47
CA THR A 9 -4.89 18.59 -19.62
C THR A 9 -6.36 18.21 -19.73
N MET A 10 -6.75 16.97 -19.38
CA MET A 10 -8.13 16.49 -19.54
C MET A 10 -9.05 16.97 -18.41
N GLU A 11 -8.55 17.09 -17.18
CA GLU A 11 -9.33 17.61 -16.04
C GLU A 11 -9.68 19.09 -16.23
N GLU A 12 -8.77 19.89 -16.79
CA GLU A 12 -9.00 21.31 -17.07
C GLU A 12 -10.11 21.56 -18.11
N GLU A 13 -10.19 20.72 -19.14
CA GLU A 13 -11.24 20.81 -20.17
C GLU A 13 -12.61 20.42 -19.62
N VAL A 14 -12.69 19.37 -18.79
CA VAL A 14 -13.94 18.96 -18.14
C VAL A 14 -14.44 20.07 -17.20
N ILE A 15 -13.57 20.64 -16.37
CA ILE A 15 -13.92 21.75 -15.48
C ILE A 15 -14.39 22.97 -16.28
N ARG A 16 -13.73 23.28 -17.40
CA ARG A 16 -14.15 24.35 -18.31
C ARG A 16 -15.55 24.10 -18.88
N GLY A 17 -15.88 22.86 -19.24
CA GLY A 17 -17.20 22.45 -19.68
C GLY A 17 -18.27 22.60 -18.58
N LEU A 18 -17.95 22.22 -17.34
CA LEU A 18 -18.87 22.37 -16.20
C LEU A 18 -19.18 23.83 -15.89
N LYS A 19 -18.16 24.70 -15.94
CA LYS A 19 -18.32 26.16 -15.75
C LYS A 19 -19.29 26.81 -16.73
N LYS A 20 -19.53 26.20 -17.90
CA LYS A 20 -20.52 26.67 -18.89
C LYS A 20 -21.95 26.20 -18.60
N LYS A 21 -22.12 25.11 -17.84
CA LYS A 21 -23.43 24.45 -17.63
C LYS A 21 -24.07 24.79 -16.28
N ILE A 22 -23.25 25.07 -15.27
CA ILE A 22 -23.70 25.32 -13.91
C ILE A 22 -22.94 26.52 -13.33
N LYS A 23 -23.49 27.09 -12.25
CA LYS A 23 -22.79 28.06 -11.41
C LYS A 23 -21.70 27.35 -10.58
N TYR A 24 -20.65 26.88 -11.26
CA TYR A 24 -19.66 25.95 -10.72
C TYR A 24 -19.09 26.39 -9.36
N LYS A 25 -18.69 27.67 -9.24
CA LYS A 25 -18.14 28.20 -7.99
C LYS A 25 -19.16 28.16 -6.83
N GLU A 26 -20.42 28.51 -7.09
CA GLU A 26 -21.48 28.48 -6.07
C GLU A 26 -21.80 27.05 -5.66
N VAL A 27 -21.86 26.12 -6.63
CA VAL A 27 -22.11 24.70 -6.37
C VAL A 27 -20.97 24.10 -5.55
N VAL A 28 -19.72 24.28 -5.96
CA VAL A 28 -18.56 23.76 -5.20
C VAL A 28 -18.55 24.32 -3.79
N ARG A 29 -18.69 25.64 -3.62
CA ARG A 29 -18.74 26.27 -2.29
C ARG A 29 -19.86 25.70 -1.43
N SER A 30 -21.05 25.50 -1.99
CA SER A 30 -22.19 24.93 -1.25
C SER A 30 -21.89 23.49 -0.80
N LEU A 31 -21.24 22.70 -1.65
CA LEU A 31 -20.91 21.30 -1.33
C LEU A 31 -19.71 21.15 -0.38
N THR A 32 -18.78 22.12 -0.33
CA THR A 32 -17.58 22.04 0.51
C THR A 32 -17.70 22.78 1.84
N GLU A 33 -18.44 23.89 1.87
CA GLU A 33 -18.53 24.79 3.04
C GLU A 33 -19.98 24.95 3.55
N GLY A 34 -20.98 24.75 2.69
CA GLY A 34 -22.38 25.05 2.98
C GLY A 34 -23.21 23.89 3.54
N LEU A 35 -22.66 22.67 3.53
CA LEU A 35 -23.32 21.47 4.03
C LEU A 35 -22.39 20.76 5.02
N ASP A 36 -22.94 20.25 6.11
CA ASP A 36 -22.20 19.34 6.96
C ASP A 36 -22.01 17.96 6.28
N ARG A 37 -21.20 17.09 6.90
CA ARG A 37 -20.88 15.77 6.33
C ARG A 37 -22.10 14.87 6.13
N SER A 38 -23.11 14.99 7.00
CA SER A 38 -24.33 14.18 6.95
C SER A 38 -25.29 14.69 5.87
N GLU A 39 -25.39 16.00 5.72
CA GLU A 39 -26.19 16.67 4.70
C GLU A 39 -25.61 16.43 3.30
N LEU A 40 -24.30 16.61 3.14
CA LEU A 40 -23.60 16.32 1.89
C LEU A 40 -23.76 14.85 1.50
N GLN A 41 -23.62 13.93 2.47
CA GLN A 41 -23.86 12.51 2.23
C GLN A 41 -25.29 12.25 1.73
N SER A 42 -26.29 12.82 2.40
CA SER A 42 -27.70 12.64 2.04
C SER A 42 -28.01 13.19 0.64
N LEU A 43 -27.45 14.36 0.31
CA LEU A 43 -27.57 14.95 -1.02
C LEU A 43 -26.92 14.06 -2.10
N LEU A 44 -25.70 13.59 -1.86
CA LEU A 44 -25.01 12.72 -2.83
C LEU A 44 -25.77 11.40 -3.04
N LEU A 45 -26.36 10.83 -1.99
CA LEU A 45 -27.20 9.63 -2.11
C LEU A 45 -28.45 9.86 -2.97
N ASP A 46 -29.17 10.96 -2.77
CA ASP A 46 -30.32 11.32 -3.61
C ASP A 46 -29.91 11.56 -5.08
N VAL A 47 -28.79 12.26 -5.30
CA VAL A 47 -28.23 12.47 -6.65
C VAL A 47 -27.88 11.15 -7.32
N PHE A 48 -27.17 10.24 -6.62
CA PHE A 48 -26.81 8.95 -7.18
C PHE A 48 -28.02 8.04 -7.42
N GLN A 49 -29.05 8.09 -6.56
CA GLN A 49 -30.31 7.37 -6.78
C GLN A 49 -30.98 7.82 -8.09
N LYS A 50 -31.14 9.13 -8.29
CA LYS A 50 -31.72 9.70 -9.51
C LYS A 50 -30.90 9.39 -10.75
N LYS A 51 -29.57 9.39 -10.65
CA LYS A 51 -28.67 9.02 -11.75
C LYS A 51 -28.76 7.54 -12.09
N ALA A 52 -28.75 6.65 -11.09
CA ALA A 52 -28.84 5.21 -11.30
C ALA A 52 -30.17 4.81 -11.94
N ALA A 53 -31.28 5.44 -11.55
CA ALA A 53 -32.60 5.17 -12.12
C ALA A 53 -32.71 5.49 -13.63
N GLN A 54 -31.79 6.28 -14.17
CA GLN A 54 -31.73 6.61 -15.60
C GLN A 54 -30.85 5.65 -16.42
N ILE A 55 -30.13 4.71 -15.76
CA ILE A 55 -29.20 3.79 -16.43
C ILE A 55 -29.96 2.55 -16.89
N SER A 56 -30.01 2.34 -18.21
CA SER A 56 -30.53 1.10 -18.79
C SER A 56 -29.53 -0.05 -18.66
N PRO A 57 -29.97 -1.33 -18.68
CA PRO A 57 -29.06 -2.48 -18.73
C PRO A 57 -28.06 -2.43 -19.90
N THR A 58 -28.47 -1.94 -21.06
CA THR A 58 -27.58 -1.77 -22.23
C THR A 58 -26.49 -0.75 -21.96
N THR A 59 -26.84 0.38 -21.35
CA THR A 59 -25.87 1.41 -20.94
C THR A 59 -24.92 0.85 -19.88
N LEU A 60 -25.45 0.11 -18.90
CA LEU A 60 -24.64 -0.55 -17.87
C LEU A 60 -23.61 -1.52 -18.47
N PHE A 61 -24.02 -2.36 -19.41
CA PHE A 61 -23.11 -3.27 -20.11
C PHE A 61 -22.08 -2.52 -20.97
N GLY A 62 -22.47 -1.42 -21.61
CA GLY A 62 -21.56 -0.50 -22.29
C GLY A 62 -20.48 0.05 -21.34
N ASN A 63 -20.90 0.51 -20.16
CA ASN A 63 -19.99 1.02 -19.13
C ASN A 63 -19.05 -0.06 -18.59
N TYR A 64 -19.54 -1.28 -18.38
CA TYR A 64 -18.71 -2.41 -17.92
C TYR A 64 -17.56 -2.69 -18.90
N LYS A 65 -17.83 -2.64 -20.21
CA LYS A 65 -16.81 -2.89 -21.25
C LYS A 65 -15.72 -1.82 -21.34
N THR A 66 -16.01 -0.57 -20.99
CA THR A 66 -15.08 0.56 -21.15
C THR A 66 -14.44 1.03 -19.85
N ASN A 67 -15.00 0.63 -18.71
CA ASN A 67 -14.50 1.03 -17.40
C ASN A 67 -13.41 0.07 -16.91
N ARG A 68 -12.16 0.52 -16.97
CA ARG A 68 -11.01 -0.28 -16.50
C ARG A 68 -11.05 -0.65 -15.01
N PHE A 69 -11.82 0.04 -14.17
CA PHE A 69 -11.86 -0.24 -12.73
C PHE A 69 -12.73 -1.44 -12.35
N VAL A 70 -13.55 -1.94 -13.28
CA VAL A 70 -14.55 -2.99 -13.00
C VAL A 70 -14.30 -4.29 -13.75
N SER A 71 -13.22 -4.38 -14.53
CA SER A 71 -12.79 -5.63 -15.17
C SER A 71 -12.45 -6.68 -14.11
N HIS A 72 -12.48 -7.96 -14.50
CA HIS A 72 -11.96 -9.02 -13.63
C HIS A 72 -10.41 -9.04 -13.68
N SER A 73 -9.79 -9.68 -12.68
CA SER A 73 -8.36 -9.99 -12.75
C SER A 73 -8.11 -11.03 -13.85
N PRO A 74 -7.01 -10.96 -14.63
CA PRO A 74 -6.68 -11.97 -15.63
C PRO A 74 -6.09 -13.26 -15.01
N LEU A 75 -5.82 -13.27 -13.70
CA LEU A 75 -5.27 -14.44 -13.00
C LEU A 75 -6.38 -15.39 -12.52
N ASP A 76 -6.05 -16.69 -12.46
CA ASP A 76 -6.90 -17.69 -11.83
C ASP A 76 -7.04 -17.39 -10.32
N PRO A 77 -8.28 -17.24 -9.80
CA PRO A 77 -8.50 -17.02 -8.37
C PRO A 77 -7.90 -18.13 -7.49
N LEU A 78 -7.82 -19.38 -7.96
CA LEU A 78 -7.21 -20.48 -7.21
C LEU A 78 -5.72 -20.23 -6.96
N LEU A 79 -5.00 -19.70 -7.94
CA LEU A 79 -3.58 -19.37 -7.82
C LEU A 79 -3.36 -18.25 -6.78
N ILE A 80 -4.22 -17.22 -6.80
CA ILE A 80 -4.17 -16.13 -5.81
C ILE A 80 -4.42 -16.69 -4.40
N SER A 81 -5.43 -17.54 -4.23
CA SER A 81 -5.77 -18.14 -2.93
C SER A 81 -4.65 -19.04 -2.40
N LYS A 82 -4.03 -19.86 -3.26
CA LYS A 82 -2.86 -20.68 -2.87
C LYS A 82 -1.70 -19.83 -2.39
N PHE A 83 -1.39 -18.74 -3.09
CA PHE A 83 -0.37 -17.79 -2.64
C PHE A 83 -0.72 -17.20 -1.28
N ASP A 84 -1.97 -16.80 -1.05
CA ASP A 84 -2.38 -16.22 0.23
C ASP A 84 -2.20 -17.20 1.40
N VAL A 85 -2.55 -18.48 1.19
CA VAL A 85 -2.35 -19.53 2.20
C VAL A 85 -0.87 -19.60 2.57
N ILE A 86 0.02 -19.72 1.58
CA ILE A 86 1.47 -19.80 1.81
C ILE A 86 1.98 -18.54 2.52
N ALA A 87 1.55 -17.36 2.07
CA ALA A 87 1.96 -16.10 2.67
C ALA A 87 1.53 -16.00 4.15
N PHE A 88 0.30 -16.38 4.48
CA PHE A 88 -0.18 -16.39 5.86
C PHE A 88 0.46 -17.47 6.73
N GLU A 89 0.79 -18.64 6.18
CA GLU A 89 1.45 -19.74 6.91
C GLU A 89 2.91 -19.41 7.26
N LEU A 90 3.59 -18.61 6.44
CA LEU A 90 4.98 -18.20 6.68
C LEU A 90 5.12 -16.99 7.62
N LEU A 91 4.02 -16.38 8.06
CA LEU A 91 4.09 -15.26 8.99
C LEU A 91 4.68 -15.71 10.34
N PRO A 92 5.58 -14.91 10.94
CA PRO A 92 5.97 -15.08 12.34
C PRO A 92 4.73 -15.04 13.27
N ASP A 93 4.78 -15.78 14.37
CA ASP A 93 3.65 -15.94 15.31
C ASP A 93 3.16 -14.61 15.90
N GLU A 94 4.02 -13.60 15.94
CA GLU A 94 3.72 -12.25 16.41
C GLU A 94 2.72 -11.51 15.52
N PHE A 95 2.60 -11.89 14.24
CA PHE A 95 1.70 -11.24 13.29
C PHE A 95 0.25 -11.71 13.45
N LYS A 96 -0.63 -10.78 13.82
CA LYS A 96 -2.07 -10.99 13.73
C LYS A 96 -2.54 -10.84 12.28
N ARG A 97 -3.19 -11.89 11.79
CA ARG A 97 -3.84 -11.93 10.48
C ARG A 97 -5.18 -11.22 10.58
N ILE A 98 -5.43 -10.25 9.70
CA ILE A 98 -6.71 -9.53 9.65
C ILE A 98 -7.21 -9.41 8.21
N GLU A 99 -8.52 -9.32 8.06
CA GLU A 99 -9.18 -9.02 6.78
C GLU A 99 -9.68 -7.58 6.81
N LEU A 100 -9.26 -6.78 5.84
CA LEU A 100 -9.63 -5.37 5.75
C LEU A 100 -10.94 -5.17 4.99
N SER A 101 -11.71 -4.16 5.40
CA SER A 101 -12.84 -3.66 4.62
C SER A 101 -12.39 -3.20 3.22
N PRO A 102 -13.19 -3.41 2.15
CA PRO A 102 -12.88 -2.93 0.80
C PRO A 102 -12.94 -1.40 0.66
N VAL A 103 -13.45 -0.72 1.68
CA VAL A 103 -13.53 0.75 1.78
C VAL A 103 -12.93 1.24 3.08
N SER A 104 -12.37 2.45 3.03
CA SER A 104 -11.79 3.17 4.16
C SER A 104 -12.44 4.55 4.33
N PRO A 105 -12.32 5.20 5.49
CA PRO A 105 -12.78 6.58 5.66
C PRO A 105 -12.23 7.51 4.57
N LEU A 106 -13.05 8.44 4.06
CA LEU A 106 -12.61 9.40 3.06
C LEU A 106 -11.42 10.22 3.57
N GLY A 107 -10.37 10.30 2.76
CA GLY A 107 -9.13 10.98 3.09
C GLY A 107 -8.12 10.13 3.87
N SER A 108 -8.32 8.82 4.00
CA SER A 108 -7.34 7.93 4.65
C SER A 108 -5.98 8.00 3.94
N CYS A 109 -5.96 8.00 2.61
CA CYS A 109 -4.71 8.11 1.86
C CYS A 109 -4.08 9.51 1.85
N SER A 110 -4.89 10.56 1.91
CA SER A 110 -4.43 11.95 1.72
C SER A 110 -4.13 12.68 3.03
N SER A 111 -4.72 12.24 4.15
CA SER A 111 -4.52 12.87 5.47
C SER A 111 -3.29 12.35 6.22
N ILE A 112 -3.01 11.06 6.13
CA ILE A 112 -1.89 10.42 6.86
C ILE A 112 -0.72 10.04 5.95
N ALA A 113 -0.97 9.71 4.68
CA ALA A 113 0.06 9.43 3.68
C ALA A 113 0.19 10.59 2.66
N THR A 114 1.06 10.46 1.66
CA THR A 114 1.28 11.52 0.65
C THR A 114 0.56 11.26 -0.68
N VAL A 115 -0.48 10.41 -0.66
CA VAL A 115 -1.22 10.05 -1.87
C VAL A 115 -2.35 11.06 -2.06
N SER A 116 -2.29 11.87 -3.13
CA SER A 116 -3.38 12.80 -3.49
C SER A 116 -4.70 12.03 -3.62
N GLN A 117 -5.80 12.65 -3.19
CA GLN A 117 -7.16 12.13 -3.40
C GLN A 117 -7.46 11.85 -4.88
N ASP A 118 -6.82 12.57 -5.80
CA ASP A 118 -6.92 12.36 -7.25
C ASP A 118 -6.43 10.97 -7.72
N LYS A 119 -5.71 10.27 -6.84
CA LYS A 119 -5.14 8.94 -7.06
C LYS A 119 -6.00 7.82 -6.44
N VAL A 120 -7.13 8.17 -5.80
CA VAL A 120 -8.00 7.29 -5.02
C VAL A 120 -9.45 7.42 -5.52
N ILE A 121 -10.22 6.33 -5.49
CA ILE A 121 -11.66 6.39 -5.83
C ILE A 121 -12.45 6.78 -4.58
N SER A 122 -12.95 8.01 -4.53
CA SER A 122 -13.91 8.43 -3.51
C SER A 122 -15.28 7.77 -3.75
N ALA A 123 -15.97 7.40 -2.68
CA ALA A 123 -17.27 6.76 -2.72
C ALA A 123 -18.31 7.52 -1.85
N SER A 124 -19.59 7.20 -2.05
CA SER A 124 -20.67 7.73 -1.21
C SER A 124 -20.52 7.28 0.24
N ARG A 125 -21.19 7.96 1.17
CA ARG A 125 -21.13 7.68 2.62
C ARG A 125 -19.78 8.02 3.26
N ASN A 126 -19.10 9.06 2.75
CA ASN A 126 -17.85 9.57 3.32
C ASN A 126 -16.75 8.52 3.46
N VAL A 127 -16.68 7.61 2.48
CA VAL A 127 -15.63 6.59 2.36
C VAL A 127 -14.91 6.72 1.02
N GLU A 128 -13.80 6.04 0.90
CA GLU A 128 -13.05 5.84 -0.34
C GLU A 128 -12.74 4.36 -0.49
N VAL A 129 -12.55 3.91 -1.73
CA VAL A 129 -12.07 2.55 -2.00
C VAL A 129 -10.63 2.45 -1.54
N THR A 130 -10.31 1.41 -0.78
CA THR A 130 -8.95 1.20 -0.26
C THR A 130 -7.95 1.08 -1.42
N SER A 131 -7.04 2.04 -1.50
CA SER A 131 -6.04 2.16 -2.59
C SER A 131 -4.61 1.84 -2.14
N ASP A 132 -4.42 1.81 -0.83
CA ASP A 132 -3.23 1.39 -0.13
C ASP A 132 -3.68 0.71 1.16
N ALA A 133 -3.41 -0.58 1.32
CA ALA A 133 -3.85 -1.31 2.51
C ALA A 133 -2.96 -1.02 3.73
N THR A 134 -1.72 -0.54 3.53
CA THR A 134 -0.78 -0.31 4.63
C THR A 134 -1.18 0.87 5.51
N ASN A 135 -1.83 1.89 4.95
CA ASN A 135 -2.33 3.02 5.75
C ASN A 135 -3.57 2.63 6.59
N ILE A 136 -4.37 1.66 6.14
CA ILE A 136 -5.50 1.13 6.90
C ILE A 136 -4.99 0.23 8.03
N LEU A 137 -3.97 -0.58 7.75
CA LEU A 137 -3.26 -1.31 8.81
C LEU A 137 -2.64 -0.37 9.84
N ALA A 138 -2.15 0.81 9.44
CA ALA A 138 -1.62 1.79 10.38
C ALA A 138 -2.70 2.41 11.27
N LEU A 139 -3.90 2.67 10.73
CA LEU A 139 -5.06 3.11 11.52
C LEU A 139 -5.48 2.04 12.54
N GLU A 140 -5.56 0.78 12.10
CA GLU A 140 -5.89 -0.34 12.98
C GLU A 140 -4.83 -0.55 14.06
N ALA A 141 -3.55 -0.51 13.68
CA ALA A 141 -2.44 -0.58 14.63
C ALA A 141 -2.51 0.55 15.64
N ALA A 142 -2.76 1.80 15.20
CA ALA A 142 -2.92 2.94 16.10
C ALA A 142 -4.10 2.76 17.08
N LEU A 143 -5.23 2.24 16.61
CA LEU A 143 -6.38 1.93 17.47
C LEU A 143 -6.01 0.90 18.55
N LEU A 144 -5.35 -0.20 18.18
CA LEU A 144 -4.91 -1.23 19.12
C LEU A 144 -3.87 -0.69 20.11
N ARG A 145 -2.88 0.07 19.62
CA ARG A 145 -1.88 0.77 20.44
C ARG A 145 -2.54 1.67 21.49
N LYS A 146 -3.56 2.44 21.10
CA LYS A 146 -4.31 3.32 22.01
C LYS A 146 -5.02 2.54 23.10
N ASN A 147 -5.64 1.41 22.78
CA ASN A 147 -6.35 0.58 23.75
C ASN A 147 -5.38 -0.07 24.76
N ILE A 148 -4.24 -0.58 24.29
CA ILE A 148 -3.24 -1.22 25.17
C ILE A 148 -2.57 -0.22 26.11
N ILE A 149 -2.29 1.01 25.66
CA ILE A 149 -1.74 2.09 26.52
C ILE A 149 -2.68 2.40 27.69
N VAL A 150 -3.99 2.30 27.49
CA VAL A 150 -4.99 2.53 28.55
C VAL A 150 -5.00 1.38 29.57
N GLU A 151 -4.70 0.16 29.15
CA GLU A 151 -4.88 -1.06 29.95
C GLU A 151 -3.61 -1.53 30.69
N ALA A 152 -2.39 -1.30 30.18
CA ALA A 152 -1.16 -1.85 30.76
C ALA A 152 -0.04 -0.81 30.89
N HIS A 153 0.34 -0.50 32.14
CA HIS A 153 1.43 0.44 32.43
C HIS A 153 2.85 -0.13 32.24
N ASN A 154 3.06 -1.39 31.83
CA ASN A 154 4.43 -1.98 31.82
C ASN A 154 4.67 -3.28 30.98
N ILE A 155 3.98 -3.50 29.85
CA ILE A 155 4.30 -4.62 28.95
C ILE A 155 4.78 -4.06 27.59
N SER A 156 5.70 -4.76 26.92
CA SER A 156 6.09 -4.43 25.54
C SER A 156 4.87 -4.62 24.63
N ASN A 157 4.40 -3.50 24.06
CA ASN A 157 3.07 -3.35 23.44
C ASN A 157 3.15 -3.30 21.89
N ASP A 158 4.16 -3.92 21.29
CA ASP A 158 4.34 -3.89 19.85
C ASP A 158 3.18 -4.63 19.15
N ILE A 159 2.70 -4.08 18.03
CA ILE A 159 1.56 -4.57 17.28
C ILE A 159 2.03 -4.93 15.87
N HIS A 160 1.89 -6.20 15.50
CA HIS A 160 2.22 -6.70 14.17
C HIS A 160 0.95 -7.20 13.48
N LEU A 161 0.60 -6.62 12.33
CA LEU A 161 -0.59 -6.93 11.56
C LEU A 161 -0.23 -7.32 10.13
N ALA A 162 -0.92 -8.32 9.60
CA ALA A 162 -0.80 -8.75 8.21
C ALA A 162 -2.16 -8.88 7.54
N ALA A 163 -2.26 -8.45 6.28
CA ALA A 163 -3.49 -8.56 5.49
C ALA A 163 -3.20 -8.78 4.00
N SER A 164 -3.96 -9.69 3.38
CA SER A 164 -4.01 -9.83 1.92
C SER A 164 -5.21 -9.06 1.39
N HIS A 165 -5.00 -8.02 0.59
CA HIS A 165 -6.08 -7.11 0.21
C HIS A 165 -6.01 -6.67 -1.25
N ARG A 166 -7.17 -6.59 -1.90
CA ARG A 166 -7.30 -6.04 -3.26
C ARG A 166 -7.49 -4.54 -3.18
N VAL A 167 -6.57 -3.80 -3.78
CA VAL A 167 -6.61 -2.33 -3.83
C VAL A 167 -7.02 -1.85 -5.23
N ILE A 168 -7.53 -0.62 -5.31
CA ILE A 168 -7.73 0.07 -6.58
C ILE A 168 -6.89 1.36 -6.63
N ARG A 169 -6.14 1.54 -7.71
CA ARG A 169 -5.25 2.68 -7.96
C ARG A 169 -5.57 3.32 -9.31
N THR A 170 -5.74 4.64 -9.33
CA THR A 170 -6.18 5.36 -10.55
C THR A 170 -5.03 5.80 -11.45
N GLN A 171 -3.78 5.52 -11.08
CA GLN A 171 -2.62 5.76 -11.93
C GLN A 171 -2.75 5.01 -13.26
N LEU A 172 -2.22 5.61 -14.32
CA LEU A 172 -2.16 5.01 -15.66
C LEU A 172 -0.71 4.62 -15.95
N PHE A 173 -0.52 3.39 -16.38
CA PHE A 173 0.77 2.83 -16.79
C PHE A 173 0.62 2.24 -18.19
N GLU A 174 1.67 2.33 -19.01
CA GLU A 174 1.70 1.72 -20.35
C GLU A 174 1.82 0.20 -20.31
N ASN A 175 2.39 -0.34 -19.24
CA ASN A 175 2.62 -1.77 -19.10
C ASN A 175 1.35 -2.49 -18.59
N GLU A 176 0.82 -3.39 -19.41
CA GLU A 176 -0.42 -4.14 -19.19
C GLU A 176 -0.43 -4.98 -17.89
N LYS A 177 0.74 -5.30 -17.33
CA LYS A 177 0.86 -6.01 -16.05
C LYS A 177 0.37 -5.16 -14.86
N PHE A 178 0.37 -3.84 -15.01
CA PHE A 178 -0.15 -2.89 -14.02
C PHE A 178 -1.64 -2.66 -14.24
N THR A 179 -2.45 -3.49 -13.58
CA THR A 179 -3.90 -3.37 -13.59
C THR A 179 -4.36 -2.30 -12.59
N PRO A 180 -5.49 -1.63 -12.83
CA PRO A 180 -6.01 -0.61 -11.92
C PRO A 180 -6.50 -1.19 -10.60
N HIS A 181 -6.89 -2.46 -10.55
CA HIS A 181 -7.12 -3.20 -9.32
C HIS A 181 -6.22 -4.43 -9.26
N PHE A 182 -5.63 -4.70 -8.11
CA PHE A 182 -4.69 -5.80 -7.91
C PHE A 182 -4.59 -6.17 -6.42
N LYS A 183 -4.10 -7.37 -6.13
CA LYS A 183 -3.92 -7.86 -4.76
C LYS A 183 -2.51 -7.56 -4.25
N LEU A 184 -2.43 -7.15 -2.99
CA LEU A 184 -1.22 -6.92 -2.21
C LEU A 184 -1.26 -7.80 -0.96
N PHE A 185 -0.11 -8.30 -0.55
CA PHE A 185 0.06 -8.85 0.80
C PHE A 185 0.87 -7.86 1.62
N ASN A 186 0.32 -7.44 2.76
CA ASN A 186 0.73 -6.23 3.47
C ASN A 186 1.11 -6.57 4.91
N LEU A 187 2.18 -5.95 5.40
CA LEU A 187 2.66 -6.03 6.78
C LEU A 187 2.70 -4.63 7.40
N CYS A 188 2.36 -4.57 8.69
CA CYS A 188 2.41 -3.36 9.50
C CYS A 188 2.89 -3.72 10.90
N SER A 189 3.92 -3.02 11.37
CA SER A 189 4.47 -3.21 12.70
C SER A 189 4.57 -1.86 13.41
N ALA A 190 3.89 -1.72 14.54
CA ALA A 190 3.80 -0.49 15.32
C ALA A 190 4.28 -0.70 16.76
N GLY A 191 4.98 0.27 17.31
CA GLY A 191 5.49 0.19 18.68
C GLY A 191 6.01 1.52 19.18
N ARG A 192 6.85 1.51 20.21
CA ARG A 192 7.50 2.73 20.72
C ARG A 192 9.00 2.68 20.50
N ASP A 193 9.58 3.87 20.49
CA ASP A 193 11.01 4.08 20.66
C ASP A 193 11.54 3.36 21.91
N LYS A 194 12.39 2.36 21.69
CA LYS A 194 13.08 1.59 22.72
C LYS A 194 14.49 2.14 23.03
N GLY A 195 14.89 3.25 22.41
CA GLY A 195 16.26 3.75 22.45
C GLY A 195 17.17 3.04 21.44
N ASP A 196 18.28 3.69 21.06
CA ASP A 196 19.36 3.14 20.22
C ASP A 196 18.93 2.42 18.93
N LYS A 197 17.79 2.83 18.36
CA LYS A 197 17.19 2.22 17.16
C LYS A 197 16.81 0.74 17.31
N VAL A 198 16.64 0.25 18.53
CA VAL A 198 16.35 -1.17 18.82
C VAL A 198 15.07 -1.62 18.10
N PHE A 199 13.95 -0.90 18.29
CA PHE A 199 12.69 -1.21 17.60
C PHE A 199 12.87 -1.18 16.08
N GLU A 200 13.51 -0.13 15.57
CA GLU A 200 13.70 0.05 14.13
C GLU A 200 14.59 -1.03 13.49
N ILE A 201 15.56 -1.57 14.22
CA ILE A 201 16.41 -2.66 13.73
C ILE A 201 15.62 -3.98 13.74
N GLU A 202 15.01 -4.33 14.89
CA GLU A 202 14.25 -5.58 15.08
C GLU A 202 13.15 -5.74 14.03
N VAL A 203 12.35 -4.70 13.84
CA VAL A 203 11.18 -4.75 12.95
C VAL A 203 11.58 -4.73 11.47
N ALA A 204 12.67 -4.04 11.11
CA ALA A 204 13.18 -4.08 9.74
C ALA A 204 13.70 -5.47 9.38
N ILE A 205 14.43 -6.12 10.29
CA ILE A 205 14.89 -7.50 10.13
C ILE A 205 13.69 -8.44 9.98
N LEU A 206 12.71 -8.34 10.87
CA LEU A 206 11.50 -9.17 10.87
C LEU A 206 10.78 -9.13 9.50
N HIS A 207 10.59 -7.94 8.94
CA HIS A 207 9.96 -7.80 7.62
C HIS A 207 10.84 -8.37 6.49
N ILE A 208 12.15 -8.10 6.51
CA ILE A 208 13.07 -8.57 5.47
C ILE A 208 13.14 -10.10 5.48
N GLU A 209 13.28 -10.73 6.64
CA GLU A 209 13.34 -12.20 6.78
C GLU A 209 12.06 -12.88 6.31
N TYR A 210 10.89 -12.29 6.62
CA TYR A 210 9.62 -12.77 6.10
C TYR A 210 9.60 -12.76 4.57
N TYR A 211 10.01 -11.66 3.92
CA TYR A 211 10.02 -11.60 2.46
C TYR A 211 11.04 -12.54 1.83
N ILE A 212 12.21 -12.73 2.45
CA ILE A 212 13.19 -13.73 2.01
C ILE A 212 12.55 -15.12 2.01
N SER A 213 11.93 -15.49 3.14
CA SER A 213 11.28 -16.80 3.32
C SER A 213 10.15 -17.00 2.31
N LEU A 214 9.30 -15.99 2.12
CA LEU A 214 8.21 -16.01 1.15
C LEU A 214 8.75 -16.20 -0.28
N LEU A 215 9.74 -15.40 -0.69
CA LEU A 215 10.31 -15.46 -2.04
C LEU A 215 10.98 -16.80 -2.31
N TYR A 216 11.72 -17.36 -1.35
CA TYR A 216 12.29 -18.71 -1.49
C TYR A 216 11.24 -19.81 -1.58
N LYS A 217 10.10 -19.65 -0.91
CA LYS A 217 9.02 -20.63 -0.99
C LYS A 217 8.31 -20.61 -2.34
N VAL A 218 8.04 -19.43 -2.91
CA VAL A 218 7.17 -19.28 -4.08
C VAL A 218 7.91 -19.18 -5.42
N LEU A 219 9.19 -18.80 -5.42
CA LEU A 219 9.97 -18.67 -6.65
C LEU A 219 10.71 -19.97 -6.98
N ASP A 220 10.73 -20.33 -8.27
CA ASP A 220 11.72 -21.28 -8.78
C ASP A 220 13.08 -20.58 -8.94
N LEU A 221 13.97 -20.75 -7.94
CA LEU A 221 15.29 -20.11 -7.92
C LEU A 221 16.17 -20.45 -9.14
N LYS A 222 15.90 -21.53 -9.86
CA LYS A 222 16.61 -21.85 -11.12
C LYS A 222 16.30 -20.84 -12.23
N LYS A 223 15.11 -20.24 -12.19
CA LYS A 223 14.65 -19.19 -13.13
C LYS A 223 14.98 -17.79 -12.63
N ILE A 224 15.58 -17.65 -11.44
CA ILE A 224 15.96 -16.37 -10.86
C ILE A 224 17.46 -16.13 -11.04
N ARG A 225 17.79 -14.97 -11.62
CA ARG A 225 19.16 -14.50 -11.71
C ARG A 225 19.61 -13.92 -10.38
N GLN A 226 18.81 -13.01 -9.80
CA GLN A 226 19.17 -12.29 -8.59
C GLN A 226 17.92 -11.75 -7.89
N ILE A 227 17.92 -11.78 -6.56
CA ILE A 227 16.99 -11.06 -5.68
C ILE A 227 17.81 -9.95 -5.04
N THR A 228 17.41 -8.70 -5.23
CA THR A 228 18.15 -7.54 -4.74
C THR A 228 17.35 -6.82 -3.66
N ILE A 229 17.86 -6.83 -2.43
CA ILE A 229 17.29 -6.13 -1.29
C ILE A 229 18.01 -4.79 -1.17
N ARG A 230 17.29 -3.70 -1.44
CA ARG A 230 17.81 -2.34 -1.39
C ARG A 230 17.35 -1.67 -0.12
N LEU A 231 18.32 -1.19 0.66
CA LEU A 231 18.11 -0.34 1.82
C LEU A 231 18.43 1.10 1.41
N LEU A 232 17.39 1.93 1.35
CA LEU A 232 17.46 3.31 0.88
C LEU A 232 17.11 4.28 2.01
N ASN A 233 17.35 5.57 1.78
CA ASN A 233 16.85 6.67 2.61
C ASN A 233 17.44 6.76 4.02
N PHE A 234 18.68 6.30 4.20
CA PHE A 234 19.43 6.54 5.43
C PHE A 234 19.80 8.03 5.54
N ASN A 235 19.08 8.75 6.40
CA ASN A 235 19.42 10.13 6.75
C ASN A 235 20.69 10.18 7.60
N LYS A 236 21.39 11.34 7.61
CA LYS A 236 22.50 11.60 8.54
C LYS A 236 22.00 11.36 9.98
N GLY A 237 22.54 10.34 10.64
CA GLY A 237 22.13 9.91 12.00
C GLY A 237 21.65 8.46 12.12
N ASN A 238 21.41 7.77 11.00
CA ASN A 238 20.89 6.39 11.00
C ASN A 238 21.96 5.30 10.79
N GLU A 239 23.24 5.60 11.06
CA GLU A 239 24.31 4.60 10.92
C GLU A 239 24.15 3.43 11.90
N LEU A 240 23.55 3.64 13.08
CA LEU A 240 23.20 2.55 14.00
C LEU A 240 22.15 1.62 13.41
N LEU A 241 21.07 2.17 12.84
CA LEU A 241 20.03 1.39 12.17
C LEU A 241 20.61 0.58 11.00
N LYS A 242 21.35 1.26 10.11
CA LYS A 242 22.03 0.62 8.98
C LYS A 242 22.98 -0.48 9.43
N GLY A 243 23.86 -0.18 10.39
CA GLY A 243 24.84 -1.10 10.92
C GLY A 243 24.21 -2.32 11.58
N GLY A 244 23.14 -2.13 12.35
CA GLY A 244 22.38 -3.21 12.99
C GLY A 244 21.78 -4.17 11.96
N ILE A 245 21.09 -3.65 10.95
CA ILE A 245 20.50 -4.45 9.87
C ILE A 245 21.59 -5.20 9.09
N LEU A 246 22.65 -4.50 8.66
CA LEU A 246 23.72 -5.13 7.88
C LEU A 246 24.46 -6.20 8.69
N LYS A 247 24.71 -5.98 9.98
CA LYS A 247 25.37 -6.94 10.85
C LYS A 247 24.56 -8.23 11.00
N HIS A 248 23.24 -8.14 11.07
CA HIS A 248 22.35 -9.30 11.16
C HIS A 248 22.45 -10.21 9.92
N PHE A 249 22.49 -9.60 8.73
CA PHE A 249 22.54 -10.34 7.47
C PHE A 249 23.95 -10.68 6.99
N ALA A 250 25.01 -10.07 7.54
CA ALA A 250 26.39 -10.28 7.12
C ALA A 250 26.90 -11.72 7.30
N ASN A 251 26.37 -12.45 8.28
CA ASN A 251 26.78 -13.83 8.58
C ASN A 251 25.86 -14.89 7.96
N GLN A 252 24.90 -14.47 7.13
CA GLN A 252 23.93 -15.37 6.51
C GLN A 252 24.25 -15.55 5.03
N GLU A 253 24.38 -16.80 4.60
CA GLU A 253 24.54 -17.13 3.19
C GLU A 253 23.16 -17.36 2.57
N TYR A 254 22.81 -16.47 1.64
CA TYR A 254 21.55 -16.54 0.91
C TYR A 254 21.81 -16.78 -0.57
N GLU A 255 21.26 -17.88 -1.10
CA GLU A 255 21.31 -18.13 -2.54
C GLU A 255 20.59 -17.01 -3.31
N LYS A 256 21.25 -16.46 -4.34
CA LYS A 256 20.72 -15.41 -5.23
C LYS A 256 20.42 -14.05 -4.59
N ILE A 257 20.59 -13.85 -3.27
CA ILE A 257 20.28 -12.58 -2.62
C ILE A 257 21.50 -11.65 -2.65
N HIS A 258 21.26 -10.39 -3.02
CA HIS A 258 22.24 -9.32 -2.98
C HIS A 258 21.68 -8.13 -2.19
N PHE A 259 22.36 -7.75 -1.11
CA PHE A 259 22.04 -6.56 -0.34
C PHE A 259 22.75 -5.34 -0.93
N MET A 260 22.00 -4.27 -1.18
CA MET A 260 22.54 -2.99 -1.63
C MET A 260 22.10 -1.86 -0.70
N VAL A 261 23.02 -0.94 -0.40
CA VAL A 261 22.70 0.29 0.33
C VAL A 261 22.86 1.47 -0.60
N ASP A 262 21.78 2.22 -0.78
CA ASP A 262 21.75 3.38 -1.66
C ASP A 262 21.54 4.67 -0.85
N GLN A 263 22.40 5.66 -1.08
CA GLN A 263 22.38 6.92 -0.32
C GLN A 263 21.21 7.86 -0.68
N LYS A 264 20.52 7.65 -1.81
CA LYS A 264 19.40 8.49 -2.24
C LYS A 264 18.31 7.68 -2.92
N ASP A 265 17.07 8.00 -2.58
CA ASP A 265 15.92 7.59 -3.36
C ASP A 265 15.90 8.38 -4.68
N VAL A 266 16.29 7.72 -5.78
CA VAL A 266 16.30 8.33 -7.12
C VAL A 266 14.87 8.40 -7.70
N ASN A 267 13.89 7.70 -7.08
CA ASN A 267 12.56 7.48 -7.64
C ASN A 267 11.44 7.74 -6.59
N GLY A 268 11.31 8.99 -6.16
CA GLY A 268 10.00 9.65 -6.05
C GLY A 268 8.99 9.18 -4.98
N ILE A 269 9.40 8.53 -3.89
CA ILE A 269 8.49 8.30 -2.74
C ILE A 269 9.08 8.94 -1.48
N ASN A 270 8.73 10.20 -1.25
CA ASN A 270 9.32 11.07 -0.23
C ASN A 270 8.60 11.04 1.13
N TYR A 271 7.87 9.96 1.45
CA TYR A 271 7.13 9.84 2.73
C TYR A 271 7.72 8.84 3.71
N TYR A 272 8.66 7.99 3.27
CA TYR A 272 9.40 7.17 4.20
C TYR A 272 10.41 8.02 4.94
N GLU A 273 10.54 7.75 6.21
CA GLU A 273 11.58 8.31 7.05
C GLU A 273 12.59 7.22 7.36
N GLU A 274 13.84 7.60 7.57
CA GLU A 274 14.93 6.78 8.10
C GLU A 274 15.44 5.58 7.28
N LEU A 275 14.54 4.76 6.75
CA LEU A 275 14.81 3.58 5.92
C LEU A 275 13.61 3.31 5.00
N ARG A 276 13.91 3.06 3.73
CA ARG A 276 13.02 2.42 2.76
C ARG A 276 13.61 1.08 2.35
N ILE A 277 12.79 0.03 2.36
CA ILE A 277 13.12 -1.32 1.95
C ILE A 277 12.45 -1.57 0.60
N MET A 278 13.25 -1.92 -0.40
CA MET A 278 12.76 -2.31 -1.72
C MET A 278 13.36 -3.65 -2.12
N ILE A 279 12.53 -4.59 -2.58
CA ILE A 279 13.01 -5.89 -3.08
C ILE A 279 12.68 -6.02 -4.55
N ASN A 280 13.74 -6.18 -5.34
CA ASN A 280 13.67 -6.38 -6.78
C ASN A 280 14.05 -7.81 -7.12
N VAL A 281 13.31 -8.43 -8.03
CA VAL A 281 13.64 -9.76 -8.53
C VAL A 281 13.96 -9.65 -10.01
N THR A 282 15.17 -10.10 -10.38
CA THR A 282 15.63 -10.20 -11.75
C THR A 282 15.56 -11.66 -12.19
N ASN A 283 14.74 -11.93 -13.20
CA ASN A 283 14.61 -13.28 -13.76
C ASN A 283 15.80 -13.64 -14.67
N SER A 284 15.88 -14.90 -15.10
CA SER A 284 16.91 -15.42 -16.02
C SER A 284 16.94 -14.71 -17.38
N GLN A 285 15.85 -14.04 -17.76
CA GLN A 285 15.73 -13.22 -18.97
C GLN A 285 16.19 -11.76 -18.76
N ASN A 286 16.83 -11.44 -17.62
CA ASN A 286 17.28 -10.10 -17.22
C ASN A 286 16.16 -9.05 -17.08
N GLN A 287 14.90 -9.47 -16.94
CA GLN A 287 13.81 -8.57 -16.60
C GLN A 287 13.76 -8.38 -15.09
N THR A 288 13.68 -7.12 -14.64
CA THR A 288 13.65 -6.77 -13.22
C THR A 288 12.28 -6.27 -12.82
N PHE A 289 11.71 -6.84 -11.76
CA PHE A 289 10.41 -6.47 -11.22
C PHE A 289 10.55 -5.97 -9.78
N HIS A 290 9.94 -4.82 -9.51
CA HIS A 290 9.84 -4.24 -8.17
C HIS A 290 8.68 -4.91 -7.44
N LEU A 291 8.97 -5.88 -6.57
CA LEU A 291 7.92 -6.70 -5.95
C LEU A 291 7.54 -6.22 -4.56
N VAL A 292 8.52 -5.75 -3.78
CA VAL A 292 8.30 -5.28 -2.40
C VAL A 292 8.69 -3.81 -2.28
N ASP A 293 7.85 -3.06 -1.59
CA ASP A 293 8.14 -1.69 -1.16
C ASP A 293 7.65 -1.49 0.27
N GLY A 294 8.41 -0.76 1.07
CA GLY A 294 8.13 -0.51 2.48
C GLY A 294 9.14 0.40 3.13
N GLY A 295 8.91 0.75 4.38
CA GLY A 295 9.79 1.65 5.12
C GLY A 295 9.11 2.23 6.36
N TYR A 296 9.90 2.98 7.15
CA TYR A 296 9.37 3.64 8.34
C TYR A 296 8.56 4.86 7.95
N THR A 297 7.47 5.10 8.66
CA THR A 297 6.62 6.30 8.46
C THR A 297 6.27 6.93 9.80
N ASP A 298 5.80 8.17 9.76
CA ASP A 298 5.38 8.93 10.94
C ASP A 298 3.88 8.80 11.25
N TRP A 299 3.18 7.87 10.60
CA TRP A 299 1.72 7.85 10.61
C TRP A 299 1.15 7.61 12.01
N THR A 300 1.66 6.65 12.78
CA THR A 300 1.21 6.43 14.17
C THR A 300 1.51 7.63 15.07
N ARG A 301 2.63 8.33 14.86
CA ARG A 301 2.94 9.56 15.60
C ARG A 301 1.94 10.66 15.32
N LYS A 302 1.50 10.81 14.07
CA LYS A 302 0.44 11.76 13.67
C LYS A 302 -0.92 11.35 14.23
N ILE A 303 -1.31 10.08 14.05
CA ILE A 303 -2.63 9.56 14.46
C ILE A 303 -2.81 9.64 15.99
N LEU A 304 -1.77 9.26 16.75
CA LEU A 304 -1.81 9.19 18.22
C LEU A 304 -1.28 10.45 18.90
N SER A 305 -0.72 11.40 18.15
CA SER A 305 -0.05 12.60 18.69
C SER A 305 1.06 12.29 19.70
N ASP A 306 1.78 11.18 19.51
CA ASP A 306 2.87 10.74 20.40
C ASP A 306 4.18 10.57 19.61
N LYS A 307 5.19 11.38 19.95
CA LYS A 307 6.48 11.41 19.25
C LYS A 307 7.31 10.12 19.42
N LYS A 308 7.02 9.30 20.42
CA LYS A 308 7.74 8.03 20.62
C LYS A 308 7.15 6.90 19.79
N GLU A 309 6.00 7.05 19.14
CA GLU A 309 5.50 5.97 18.29
C GLU A 309 6.42 5.72 17.10
N ARG A 310 6.48 4.46 16.68
CA ARG A 310 7.23 3.96 15.53
C ARG A 310 6.31 3.08 14.70
N LEU A 311 6.49 3.11 13.38
CA LEU A 311 5.69 2.35 12.44
C LEU A 311 6.54 1.94 11.23
N LEU A 312 6.64 0.63 10.98
CA LEU A 312 7.13 0.09 9.71
C LEU A 312 5.94 -0.49 8.94
N THR A 313 5.79 -0.08 7.68
CA THR A 313 4.83 -0.70 6.76
C THR A 313 5.56 -1.23 5.54
N SER A 314 5.09 -2.35 4.99
CA SER A 314 5.60 -2.88 3.73
C SER A 314 4.55 -3.73 3.04
N CYS A 315 4.65 -3.88 1.73
CA CYS A 315 3.81 -4.82 1.00
C CYS A 315 4.54 -5.47 -0.16
N ILE A 316 4.12 -6.68 -0.52
CA ILE A 316 4.47 -7.35 -1.77
C ILE A 316 3.29 -7.29 -2.75
N GLY A 317 3.61 -6.98 -4.01
CA GLY A 317 2.65 -7.02 -5.11
C GLY A 317 2.29 -8.45 -5.51
N THR A 318 1.34 -9.09 -4.81
CA THR A 318 0.91 -10.48 -5.08
C THR A 318 0.61 -10.70 -6.56
N GLU A 319 -0.29 -9.93 -7.16
CA GLU A 319 -0.62 -10.13 -8.57
C GLU A 319 0.54 -9.77 -9.52
N LEU A 320 1.38 -8.80 -9.15
CA LEU A 320 2.55 -8.49 -9.97
C LEU A 320 3.52 -9.67 -9.98
N LEU A 321 3.77 -10.27 -8.81
CA LEU A 321 4.57 -11.49 -8.67
C LEU A 321 3.98 -12.63 -9.51
N LEU A 322 2.68 -12.93 -9.34
CA LEU A 322 2.00 -14.01 -10.09
C LEU A 322 1.97 -13.76 -11.61
N LYS A 323 1.95 -12.51 -12.08
CA LYS A 323 1.96 -12.16 -13.52
C LYS A 323 3.36 -12.16 -14.15
N THR A 324 4.42 -12.11 -13.34
CA THR A 324 5.79 -11.85 -13.82
C THR A 324 6.77 -12.96 -13.53
N MET A 325 6.47 -13.77 -12.52
CA MET A 325 7.29 -14.88 -12.11
C MET A 325 6.60 -16.17 -12.49
N ASP A 326 7.39 -17.07 -13.06
CA ASP A 326 7.00 -18.46 -13.21
C ASP A 326 7.24 -19.12 -11.84
N LEU A 327 6.15 -19.46 -11.17
CA LEU A 327 6.20 -19.93 -9.80
C LEU A 327 6.45 -21.43 -9.76
N SER A 328 7.03 -21.90 -8.66
CA SER A 328 7.03 -23.34 -8.40
C SER A 328 5.58 -23.83 -8.34
N ASP A 329 5.32 -25.06 -8.80
CA ASP A 329 4.03 -25.72 -8.56
C ASP A 329 3.86 -25.86 -7.04
N PHE A 330 3.16 -24.91 -6.42
CA PHE A 330 2.86 -24.88 -4.99
C PHE A 330 1.39 -25.15 -4.69
#